data_AF-A0A8T4YDC0-F1
#
_entry.id   AF-A0A8T4YDC0-F1
#
_cell.length_a   1.000
_cell.length_b   1.000
_cell.length_c   1.000
_cell.angle_alpha   90.00
_cell.angle_beta   90.00
_cell.angle_gamma   90.00
#
_symmetry.space_group_name_H-M   'P 1'
#
loop_
_entity.id
_entity.type
_entity.pdbx_description
1 polymer ?
#
loop_
_entity_poly.entity_id
_entity_poly.type
_entity_poly.pdbx_seq_one_letter_code
_entity_poly.pdbx_strand_id
1 'polypeptide(L)'
;MSCRICVVFSHPSSDIPTWPYKGYDYEARKKEIMDLLKKKLSDFDITFKTAMSSKDGESIVKEVSDVDGYIVYMLGIWVGAGYTIAGAGKPTILVDDLYCGSGELISTYAWAKSEELPVLAVASSDFEDVVKALKLIKVVTLLKKSKIIVVTDRDMRKTSETIKSSLGVEVLKVSSEKLNQYYREADLGEAEKWAEKWIREALRVIEPSRDEIIKAVKCT
;
A
#
# COMPACT_ATOMS: atom_id res chain seq x y z
N MET A 1 0.84 2.63 -11.73
CA MET A 1 0.76 3.75 -10.77
C MET A 1 1.80 3.53 -9.68
N SER A 2 2.62 4.54 -9.39
CA SER A 2 3.58 4.49 -8.28
C SER A 2 2.87 4.80 -6.96
N CYS A 3 3.21 4.10 -5.88
CA CYS A 3 2.68 4.37 -4.54
C CYS A 3 3.58 5.41 -3.86
N ARG A 4 3.00 6.52 -3.39
CA ARG A 4 3.73 7.65 -2.81
C ARG A 4 3.80 7.50 -1.30
N ILE A 5 5.00 7.45 -0.74
CA ILE A 5 5.21 7.34 0.70
C ILE A 5 6.19 8.41 1.18
N CYS A 6 5.99 8.89 2.41
CA CYS A 6 6.95 9.75 3.09
C CYS A 6 7.58 8.97 4.26
N VAL A 7 8.88 8.76 4.18
CA VAL A 7 9.69 8.16 5.24
C VAL A 7 10.27 9.29 6.08
N VAL A 8 9.86 9.34 7.34
CA VAL A 8 10.31 10.32 8.33
C VAL A 8 11.23 9.62 9.32
N PHE A 9 12.51 9.98 9.29
CA PHE A 9 13.44 9.56 10.32
C PHE A 9 13.25 10.42 11.56
N SER A 10 12.90 9.78 12.68
CA SER A 10 12.64 10.44 13.95
C SER A 10 13.82 10.20 14.89
N HIS A 11 14.52 11.26 15.27
CA HIS A 11 15.59 11.19 16.26
C HIS A 11 15.81 12.54 16.96
N PRO A 12 16.26 12.57 18.23
CA PRO A 12 16.69 13.79 18.88
C PRO A 12 18.05 14.27 18.33
N SER A 13 18.56 15.40 18.82
CA SER A 13 19.96 15.78 18.57
C SER A 13 20.92 14.72 19.13
N SER A 14 22.01 14.45 18.41
CA SER A 14 23.05 13.49 18.83
C SER A 14 23.76 13.91 20.12
N ASP A 15 23.71 15.18 20.49
CA ASP A 15 24.33 15.67 21.74
C ASP A 15 23.53 15.31 23.00
N ILE A 16 22.28 14.87 22.84
CA ILE A 16 21.41 14.50 23.95
C ILE A 16 21.77 13.08 24.42
N PRO A 17 22.06 12.87 25.72
CA PRO A 17 22.36 11.55 26.27
C PRO A 17 21.07 10.74 26.45
N THR A 18 20.56 10.23 25.33
CA THR A 18 19.39 9.35 25.23
C THR A 18 19.72 8.17 24.32
N TRP A 19 18.76 7.25 24.16
CA TRP A 19 18.91 6.14 23.23
C TRP A 19 19.10 6.65 21.80
N PRO A 20 20.01 6.05 21.01
CA PRO A 20 20.84 4.89 21.35
C PRO A 20 21.98 5.20 22.32
N TYR A 21 22.73 6.27 22.07
CA TYR A 21 23.74 6.85 22.98
C TYR A 21 24.13 8.25 22.50
N LYS A 22 24.79 9.04 23.37
CA LYS A 22 25.29 10.37 23.03
C LYS A 22 26.37 10.30 21.93
N GLY A 23 26.19 11.06 20.86
CA GLY A 23 27.08 11.10 19.70
C GLY A 23 26.79 10.01 18.67
N TYR A 24 25.61 9.37 18.71
CA TYR A 24 25.19 8.43 17.70
C TYR A 24 25.12 9.10 16.31
N ASP A 25 25.63 8.41 15.29
CA ASP A 25 25.65 8.91 13.91
C ASP A 25 24.34 8.59 13.19
N TYR A 26 23.34 9.44 13.43
CA TYR A 26 22.04 9.32 12.76
C TYR A 26 22.16 9.46 11.23
N GLU A 27 23.10 10.25 10.72
CA GLU A 27 23.22 10.48 9.27
C GLU A 27 23.75 9.25 8.54
N ALA A 28 24.76 8.59 9.09
CA ALA A 28 25.24 7.31 8.57
C ALA A 28 24.12 6.27 8.56
N ARG A 29 23.39 6.14 9.68
CA ARG A 29 22.29 5.17 9.78
C ARG A 29 21.15 5.48 8.81
N LYS A 30 20.74 6.74 8.68
CA LYS A 30 19.75 7.18 7.69
C LYS A 30 20.17 6.81 6.28
N LYS A 31 21.44 7.03 5.93
CA LYS A 31 21.96 6.69 4.60
C LYS A 31 21.84 5.20 4.28
N GLU A 32 22.25 4.33 5.20
CA GLU A 32 22.10 2.87 5.05
C GLU A 32 20.64 2.47 4.78
N ILE A 33 19.72 2.99 5.59
CA ILE A 33 18.29 2.67 5.47
C ILE A 33 17.72 3.23 4.17
N MET A 34 18.07 4.46 3.78
CA MET A 34 17.64 5.06 2.52
C MET A 34 18.08 4.22 1.31
N ASP A 35 19.32 3.75 1.30
CA ASP A 35 19.85 2.93 0.21
C ASP A 35 19.13 1.57 0.13
N LEU A 36 18.86 0.94 1.27
CA LEU A 36 18.09 -0.30 1.35
C LEU A 36 16.63 -0.11 0.87
N LEU A 37 15.96 0.94 1.33
CA LEU A 37 14.59 1.25 0.93
C LEU A 37 14.49 1.53 -0.58
N LYS A 38 15.37 2.38 -1.13
CA LYS A 38 15.42 2.66 -2.57
C LYS A 38 15.64 1.41 -3.41
N LYS A 39 16.51 0.50 -2.94
CA LYS A 39 16.80 -0.77 -3.62
C LYS A 39 15.61 -1.75 -3.57
N LYS A 40 14.93 -1.87 -2.43
CA LYS A 40 13.88 -2.88 -2.20
C LYS A 40 12.48 -2.43 -2.60
N LEU A 41 12.26 -1.11 -2.70
CA LEU A 41 10.98 -0.48 -3.02
C LEU A 41 11.10 0.41 -4.27
N SER A 42 11.72 -0.12 -5.33
CA SER A 42 11.94 0.61 -6.59
C SER A 42 10.65 1.02 -7.32
N ASP A 43 9.52 0.43 -6.94
CA ASP A 43 8.18 0.67 -7.45
C ASP A 43 7.36 1.66 -6.60
N PHE A 44 8.01 2.33 -5.64
CA PHE A 44 7.47 3.40 -4.80
C PHE A 44 8.11 4.73 -5.15
N ASP A 45 7.34 5.80 -4.97
CA ASP A 45 7.83 7.17 -4.97
C ASP A 45 8.04 7.59 -3.51
N ILE A 46 9.31 7.72 -3.11
CA ILE A 46 9.71 7.85 -1.70
C ILE A 46 10.27 9.24 -1.45
N THR A 47 9.60 9.98 -0.57
CA THR A 47 10.14 11.22 0.01
C THR A 47 10.77 10.92 1.36
N PHE A 48 11.98 11.42 1.59
CA PHE A 48 12.66 11.30 2.89
C PHE A 48 12.65 12.63 3.64
N LYS A 49 12.32 12.58 4.92
CA LYS A 49 12.33 13.73 5.85
C LYS A 49 12.95 13.33 7.18
N THR A 50 13.37 14.32 7.95
CA THR A 50 13.85 14.13 9.33
C THR A 50 12.98 14.96 10.27
N ALA A 51 12.59 14.38 11.40
CA ALA A 51 11.90 15.08 12.48
C ALA A 51 12.72 14.95 13.76
N MET A 52 13.00 16.09 14.40
CA MET A 52 13.71 16.17 15.68
C MET A 52 12.81 16.69 16.80
N SER A 53 11.55 16.97 16.50
CA SER A 53 10.52 17.37 17.44
C SER A 53 9.12 17.03 16.91
N SER A 54 8.11 17.10 17.78
CA SER A 54 6.70 17.00 17.38
C SER A 54 6.30 18.06 16.35
N LYS A 55 6.83 19.28 16.47
CA LYS A 55 6.59 20.40 15.54
C LYS A 55 7.15 20.13 14.13
N ASP A 56 8.27 19.44 14.03
CA ASP A 56 8.80 19.00 12.74
C ASP A 56 7.83 17.99 12.10
N GLY A 57 7.30 17.05 12.89
CA GLY A 57 6.28 16.11 12.44
C GLY A 57 5.02 16.82 11.92
N GLU A 58 4.50 17.82 12.64
CA GLU A 58 3.37 18.64 12.16
C GLU A 58 3.69 19.38 10.85
N SER A 59 4.91 19.90 10.72
CA SER A 59 5.34 20.63 9.52
C SER A 59 5.45 19.68 8.33
N ILE A 60 5.99 18.47 8.52
CA ILE A 60 6.10 17.44 7.49
C ILE A 60 4.71 16.99 7.01
N VAL A 61 3.75 16.79 7.92
CA VAL A 61 2.38 16.41 7.53
C VAL A 61 1.73 17.48 6.65
N LYS A 62 1.99 18.77 6.93
CA LYS A 62 1.50 19.89 6.12
C LYS A 62 2.22 19.97 4.76
N GLU A 63 3.53 19.85 4.76
CA GLU A 63 4.37 19.96 3.56
C GLU A 63 4.16 18.79 2.59
N VAL A 64 4.14 17.57 3.12
CA VAL A 64 4.11 16.32 2.34
C VAL A 64 2.75 15.64 2.49
N SER A 65 1.68 16.40 2.29
CA SER A 65 0.31 15.92 2.49
C SER A 65 -0.18 14.97 1.39
N ASP A 66 0.37 15.02 0.18
CA ASP A 66 -0.09 14.22 -0.97
C ASP A 66 0.59 12.83 -1.08
N VAL A 67 0.54 12.06 0.01
CA VAL A 67 1.06 10.69 0.10
C VAL A 67 -0.03 9.66 0.36
N ASP A 68 0.22 8.43 -0.07
CA ASP A 68 -0.63 7.26 0.22
C ASP A 68 -0.42 6.75 1.66
N GLY A 69 0.72 7.04 2.28
CA GLY A 69 1.00 6.72 3.68
C GLY A 69 2.34 7.27 4.18
N TYR A 70 2.52 7.21 5.51
CA TYR A 70 3.75 7.63 6.19
C TYR A 70 4.49 6.45 6.81
N ILE A 71 5.80 6.60 6.94
CA ILE A 71 6.65 5.71 7.71
C ILE A 71 7.39 6.57 8.72
N VAL A 72 7.23 6.28 10.01
CA VAL A 72 8.03 6.91 11.06
C VAL A 72 9.10 5.93 11.47
N TYR A 73 10.31 6.14 10.98
CA TYR A 73 11.46 5.31 11.30
C TYR A 73 12.16 5.91 12.53
N MET A 74 11.92 5.31 13.69
CA MET A 74 12.41 5.79 14.98
C MET A 74 13.85 5.35 15.17
N LEU A 75 14.79 6.28 14.98
CA LEU A 75 16.22 6.09 15.22
C LEU A 75 16.63 6.54 16.63
N GLY A 76 15.73 7.17 17.38
CA GLY A 76 15.93 7.53 18.77
C GLY A 76 14.63 8.03 19.41
N ILE A 77 14.69 8.34 20.71
CA ILE A 77 13.55 8.80 21.53
C ILE A 77 13.97 9.97 22.46
N TRP A 78 13.10 10.88 22.91
CA TRP A 78 11.64 10.97 22.83
C TRP A 78 11.22 12.16 21.97
N VAL A 79 10.90 11.96 20.69
CA VAL A 79 10.77 13.05 19.71
C VAL A 79 9.33 13.56 19.63
N GLY A 80 8.35 12.67 19.74
CA GLY A 80 6.93 12.97 19.62
C GLY A 80 6.42 13.04 18.17
N ALA A 81 7.28 12.88 17.16
CA ALA A 81 6.91 12.89 15.75
C ALA A 81 5.97 11.73 15.38
N GLY A 82 6.11 10.57 16.07
CA GLY A 82 5.22 9.43 15.88
C GLY A 82 3.75 9.79 16.14
N TYR A 83 3.48 10.51 17.22
CA TYR A 83 2.12 10.96 17.57
C TYR A 83 1.54 11.90 16.53
N THR A 84 2.30 12.92 16.11
CA THR A 84 1.79 13.94 15.19
C THR A 84 1.54 13.37 13.79
N ILE A 85 2.43 12.51 13.30
CA ILE A 85 2.30 11.88 11.98
C ILE A 85 1.16 10.86 11.96
N ALA A 86 1.08 9.97 12.95
CA ALA A 86 -0.02 9.02 13.06
C ALA A 86 -1.37 9.73 13.21
N GLY A 87 -1.42 10.82 13.96
CA GLY A 87 -2.61 11.66 14.16
C GLY A 87 -3.14 12.32 12.88
N ALA A 88 -2.36 12.33 11.79
CA ALA A 88 -2.84 12.77 10.48
C ALA A 88 -3.88 11.83 9.86
N GLY A 89 -4.10 10.63 10.43
CA GLY A 89 -5.14 9.69 10.01
C GLY A 89 -4.85 8.94 8.71
N LYS A 90 -3.65 9.12 8.12
CA LYS A 90 -3.21 8.34 6.95
C LYS A 90 -2.59 7.01 7.38
N PRO A 91 -2.64 5.96 6.52
CA PRO A 91 -1.92 4.71 6.78
C PRO A 91 -0.48 5.01 7.19
N THR A 92 -0.10 4.59 8.39
CA THR A 92 1.20 4.92 8.98
C THR A 92 1.87 3.66 9.51
N ILE A 93 3.15 3.50 9.21
CA ILE A 93 3.97 2.42 9.77
C ILE A 93 4.99 3.03 10.71
N LEU A 94 4.96 2.62 11.97
CA LEU A 94 5.98 2.94 12.94
C LEU A 94 7.03 1.83 12.90
N VAL A 95 8.29 2.20 12.71
CA VAL A 95 9.41 1.26 12.69
C VAL A 95 10.36 1.60 13.82
N ASP A 96 10.64 0.64 14.68
CA ASP A 96 11.66 0.76 15.74
C ASP A 96 12.98 0.23 15.20
N ASP A 97 13.98 1.11 15.12
CA ASP A 97 15.33 0.67 14.77
C ASP A 97 15.99 -0.04 15.95
N LEU A 98 16.86 -0.99 15.64
CA LEU A 98 17.45 -1.85 16.65
C LEU A 98 18.25 -1.00 17.67
N TYR A 99 17.97 -1.20 18.96
CA TYR A 99 18.58 -0.48 20.09
C TYR A 99 18.29 1.03 20.17
N CYS A 100 17.31 1.53 19.41
CA CYS A 100 16.95 2.95 19.37
C CYS A 100 15.86 3.37 20.37
N GLY A 101 15.42 2.44 21.22
CA GLY A 101 14.52 2.71 22.35
C GLY A 101 13.05 2.50 21.99
N SER A 102 12.55 1.28 22.18
CA SER A 102 11.18 0.87 21.86
C SER A 102 10.07 1.56 22.69
N GLY A 103 10.43 2.42 23.66
CA GLY A 103 9.48 3.07 24.56
C GLY A 103 8.53 4.04 23.85
N GLU A 104 9.04 4.82 22.89
CA GLU A 104 8.20 5.73 22.09
C GLU A 104 7.30 4.94 21.15
N LEU A 105 7.81 3.89 20.49
CA LEU A 105 7.02 2.99 19.65
C LEU A 105 5.81 2.44 20.41
N ILE A 106 6.03 1.84 21.60
CA ILE A 106 4.96 1.22 22.40
C ILE A 106 3.91 2.26 22.78
N SER A 107 4.34 3.44 23.23
CA SER A 107 3.45 4.49 23.71
C SER A 107 2.65 5.12 22.57
N THR A 108 3.29 5.41 21.43
CA THR A 108 2.61 5.93 20.24
C THR A 108 1.68 4.88 19.65
N TYR A 109 2.09 3.62 19.57
CA TYR A 109 1.25 2.56 19.01
C TYR A 109 0.02 2.29 19.89
N ALA A 110 0.18 2.24 21.21
CA ALA A 110 -0.94 2.07 22.14
C ALA A 110 -1.97 3.18 22.01
N TRP A 111 -1.52 4.44 21.95
CA TRP A 111 -2.38 5.59 21.71
C TRP A 111 -3.05 5.53 20.33
N ALA A 112 -2.30 5.23 19.26
CA ALA A 112 -2.88 5.15 17.93
C ALA A 112 -3.97 4.07 17.83
N LYS A 113 -3.82 2.97 18.57
CA LYS A 113 -4.84 1.92 18.67
C LYS A 113 -6.07 2.35 19.45
N SER A 114 -5.93 3.14 20.52
CA SER A 114 -7.09 3.66 21.27
C SER A 114 -7.89 4.68 20.47
N GLU A 115 -7.23 5.42 19.57
CA GLU A 115 -7.86 6.38 18.64
C GLU A 115 -8.33 5.74 17.33
N GLU A 116 -8.26 4.41 17.21
CA GLU A 116 -8.65 3.66 16.00
C GLU A 116 -7.94 4.12 14.70
N LEU A 117 -6.72 4.64 14.82
CA LEU A 117 -5.94 5.14 13.68
C LEU A 117 -5.37 3.98 12.85
N PRO A 118 -5.19 4.16 11.52
CA PRO A 118 -4.68 3.12 10.62
C PRO A 118 -3.16 2.97 10.74
N VAL A 119 -2.69 2.53 11.90
CA VAL A 119 -1.28 2.42 12.24
C VAL A 119 -0.86 0.96 12.43
N LEU A 120 0.32 0.63 11.89
CA LEU A 120 1.00 -0.64 12.12
C LEU A 120 2.37 -0.37 12.75
N ALA A 121 2.77 -1.15 13.75
CA ALA A 121 4.11 -1.08 14.34
C ALA A 121 4.95 -2.28 13.88
N VAL A 122 6.23 -2.04 13.61
CA VAL A 122 7.23 -3.04 13.26
C VAL A 122 8.45 -2.86 14.15
N ALA A 123 8.70 -3.84 15.00
CA ALA A 123 9.92 -3.95 15.80
C ALA A 123 10.58 -5.29 15.46
N SER A 124 11.34 -5.30 14.36
CA SER A 124 12.01 -6.50 13.83
C SER A 124 13.45 -6.17 13.48
N SER A 125 14.37 -7.08 13.79
CA SER A 125 15.76 -7.00 13.33
C SER A 125 15.93 -7.43 11.88
N ASP A 126 14.91 -8.08 11.27
CA ASP A 126 14.90 -8.42 9.86
C ASP A 126 14.30 -7.26 9.04
N PHE A 127 15.13 -6.65 8.19
CA PHE A 127 14.71 -5.55 7.33
C PHE A 127 13.62 -5.96 6.32
N GLU A 128 13.53 -7.25 5.97
CA GLU A 128 12.45 -7.72 5.09
C GLU A 128 11.07 -7.58 5.72
N ASP A 129 10.94 -7.63 7.04
CA ASP A 129 9.66 -7.39 7.70
C ASP A 129 9.21 -5.93 7.57
N VAL A 130 10.15 -5.00 7.63
CA VAL A 130 9.90 -3.59 7.33
C VAL A 130 9.42 -3.44 5.89
N VAL A 131 10.12 -4.06 4.93
CA VAL A 131 9.73 -4.02 3.50
C VAL A 131 8.33 -4.60 3.27
N LYS A 132 8.00 -5.75 3.88
CA LYS A 132 6.66 -6.37 3.80
C LYS A 132 5.59 -5.44 4.35
N ALA A 133 5.83 -4.82 5.51
CA ALA A 133 4.89 -3.87 6.10
C ALA A 133 4.67 -2.67 5.17
N LEU A 134 5.73 -2.06 4.64
CA LEU A 134 5.64 -0.91 3.73
C LEU A 134 4.82 -1.24 2.47
N LYS A 135 4.94 -2.47 1.96
CA LYS A 135 4.13 -2.94 0.82
C LYS A 135 2.62 -2.97 1.11
N LEU A 136 2.20 -3.09 2.37
CA LEU A 136 0.77 -3.05 2.73
C LEU A 136 0.13 -1.70 2.41
N ILE A 137 0.86 -0.58 2.50
CA ILE A 137 0.35 0.74 2.09
C ILE A 137 -0.07 0.70 0.62
N LYS A 138 0.79 0.13 -0.24
CA LYS A 138 0.50 -0.04 -1.66
C LYS A 138 -0.69 -0.96 -1.90
N VAL A 139 -0.80 -2.08 -1.17
CA VAL A 139 -1.94 -2.99 -1.27
C VAL A 139 -3.25 -2.26 -0.95
N VAL A 140 -3.32 -1.54 0.16
CA VAL A 140 -4.52 -0.78 0.55
C VAL A 140 -4.87 0.28 -0.48
N THR A 141 -3.86 0.98 -1.02
CA THR A 141 -4.06 1.98 -2.09
C THR A 141 -4.57 1.36 -3.38
N LEU A 142 -4.04 0.21 -3.79
CA LEU A 142 -4.50 -0.50 -4.98
C LEU A 142 -5.92 -1.02 -4.81
N LEU A 143 -6.26 -1.57 -3.63
CA LEU A 143 -7.63 -2.01 -3.33
C LEU A 143 -8.62 -0.84 -3.45
N LYS A 144 -8.33 0.30 -2.82
CA LYS A 144 -9.17 1.51 -2.89
C LYS A 144 -9.37 2.05 -4.31
N LYS A 145 -8.43 1.79 -5.22
CA LYS A 145 -8.50 2.20 -6.64
C LYS A 145 -9.06 1.12 -7.56
N SER A 146 -9.23 -0.10 -7.05
CA SER A 146 -9.70 -1.24 -7.83
C SER A 146 -11.23 -1.24 -7.94
N LYS A 147 -11.71 -1.81 -9.04
CA LYS A 147 -13.13 -2.04 -9.28
C LYS A 147 -13.36 -3.53 -9.50
N ILE A 148 -14.40 -4.06 -8.86
CA ILE A 148 -14.88 -5.43 -9.10
C ILE A 148 -16.14 -5.31 -9.95
N ILE A 149 -16.13 -5.91 -11.13
CA ILE A 149 -17.34 -6.06 -11.93
C ILE A 149 -17.99 -7.39 -11.55
N VAL A 150 -19.25 -7.34 -11.10
CA VAL A 150 -20.02 -8.54 -10.77
C VAL A 150 -21.20 -8.63 -11.72
N VAL A 151 -21.24 -9.72 -12.48
CA VAL A 151 -22.37 -10.03 -13.37
C VAL A 151 -23.42 -10.78 -12.56
N THR A 152 -24.54 -10.13 -12.30
CA THR A 152 -25.67 -10.74 -11.59
C THR A 152 -26.93 -9.90 -11.78
N ASP A 153 -28.08 -10.57 -11.74
CA ASP A 153 -29.37 -9.88 -11.70
C ASP A 153 -29.84 -9.62 -10.26
N ARG A 154 -29.21 -10.25 -9.27
CA ARG A 154 -29.52 -10.08 -7.84
C ARG A 154 -29.26 -8.65 -7.35
N ASP A 155 -29.96 -8.24 -6.29
CA ASP A 155 -29.62 -6.99 -5.60
C ASP A 155 -28.28 -7.14 -4.87
N MET A 156 -27.39 -6.18 -5.11
CA MET A 156 -26.06 -6.15 -4.52
C MET A 156 -25.81 -4.91 -3.65
N ARG A 157 -26.78 -3.99 -3.53
CA ARG A 157 -26.56 -2.67 -2.87
C ARG A 157 -25.87 -2.79 -1.52
N LYS A 158 -26.44 -3.58 -0.60
CA LYS A 158 -25.89 -3.79 0.74
C LYS A 158 -24.49 -4.41 0.72
N THR A 159 -24.26 -5.41 -0.12
CA THR A 159 -22.97 -6.08 -0.24
C THR A 159 -21.91 -5.14 -0.80
N SER A 160 -22.24 -4.39 -1.86
CA SER A 160 -21.37 -3.39 -2.47
C SER A 160 -21.03 -2.26 -1.49
N GLU A 161 -22.01 -1.76 -0.73
CA GLU A 161 -21.80 -0.76 0.32
C GLU A 161 -20.87 -1.29 1.42
N THR A 162 -21.07 -2.53 1.86
CA THR A 162 -20.23 -3.17 2.88
C THR A 162 -18.79 -3.36 2.39
N ILE A 163 -18.61 -3.81 1.15
CA ILE A 163 -17.27 -3.98 0.55
C ILE A 163 -16.58 -2.62 0.41
N LYS A 164 -17.32 -1.59 -0.04
CA LYS A 164 -16.79 -0.24 -0.19
C LYS A 164 -16.41 0.39 1.15
N SER A 165 -17.23 0.22 2.19
CA SER A 165 -16.94 0.79 3.52
C SER A 165 -15.79 0.06 4.22
N SER A 166 -15.69 -1.26 4.09
CA SER A 166 -14.66 -2.07 4.76
C SER A 166 -13.32 -2.08 4.02
N LEU A 167 -13.33 -2.23 2.69
CA LEU A 167 -12.12 -2.42 1.88
C LEU A 167 -11.81 -1.23 0.96
N GLY A 168 -12.76 -0.30 0.80
CA GLY A 168 -12.62 0.83 -0.14
C GLY A 168 -12.78 0.43 -1.61
N VAL A 169 -13.09 -0.83 -1.91
CA VAL A 169 -13.20 -1.35 -3.29
C VAL A 169 -14.55 -1.01 -3.88
N GLU A 170 -14.57 -0.48 -5.10
CA GLU A 170 -15.81 -0.19 -5.82
C GLU A 170 -16.36 -1.47 -6.47
N VAL A 171 -17.64 -1.78 -6.26
CA VAL A 171 -18.31 -2.92 -6.90
C VAL A 171 -19.32 -2.42 -7.93
N LEU A 172 -19.09 -2.75 -9.19
CA LEU A 172 -19.93 -2.42 -10.32
C LEU A 172 -20.81 -3.63 -10.68
N LYS A 173 -22.12 -3.48 -10.53
CA LYS A 173 -23.08 -4.49 -10.98
C LYS A 173 -23.32 -4.38 -12.48
N VAL A 174 -23.25 -5.49 -13.19
CA VAL A 174 -23.67 -5.62 -14.59
C VAL A 174 -24.76 -6.70 -14.66
N SER A 175 -25.85 -6.44 -15.37
CA SER A 175 -26.91 -7.43 -15.55
C SER A 175 -26.52 -8.49 -16.58
N SER A 176 -27.13 -9.67 -16.50
CA SER A 176 -26.92 -10.74 -17.49
C SER A 176 -27.33 -10.27 -18.89
N GLU A 177 -28.41 -9.49 -18.99
CA GLU A 177 -28.86 -8.89 -20.24
C GLU A 177 -27.79 -7.97 -20.86
N LYS A 178 -27.16 -7.12 -20.04
CA LYS A 178 -26.14 -6.19 -20.52
C LYS A 178 -24.88 -6.92 -20.98
N LEU A 179 -24.46 -7.96 -20.26
CA LEU A 179 -23.37 -8.82 -20.71
C LEU A 179 -23.69 -9.49 -22.05
N ASN A 180 -24.90 -10.06 -22.18
CA ASN A 180 -25.34 -10.69 -23.42
C ASN A 180 -25.42 -9.70 -24.60
N GLN A 181 -25.72 -8.43 -24.33
CA GLN A 181 -25.65 -7.38 -25.34
C GLN A 181 -24.20 -7.20 -25.84
N TYR A 182 -23.23 -7.03 -24.93
CA TYR A 182 -21.81 -6.91 -25.31
C TYR A 182 -21.32 -8.11 -26.12
N TYR A 183 -21.72 -9.32 -25.74
CA TYR A 183 -21.39 -10.53 -26.49
C TYR A 183 -21.91 -10.53 -27.94
N ARG A 184 -23.17 -10.07 -28.15
CA ARG A 184 -23.75 -10.00 -29.50
C ARG A 184 -23.07 -8.95 -30.36
N GLU A 185 -22.71 -7.81 -29.76
CA GLU A 185 -22.07 -6.68 -30.42
C GLU A 185 -20.56 -6.89 -30.67
N ALA A 186 -19.93 -7.88 -30.02
CA ALA A 186 -18.51 -8.19 -30.20
C ALA A 186 -18.18 -8.57 -31.65
N ASP A 187 -17.10 -7.99 -32.17
CA ASP A 187 -16.63 -8.16 -33.55
C ASP A 187 -16.18 -9.60 -33.81
N LEU A 188 -16.80 -10.24 -34.81
CA LEU A 188 -16.52 -11.63 -35.14
C LEU A 188 -15.14 -11.82 -35.76
N GLY A 189 -14.67 -10.87 -36.57
CA GLY A 189 -13.38 -10.96 -37.24
C GLY A 189 -12.21 -10.85 -36.25
N GLU A 190 -12.30 -9.97 -35.26
CA GLU A 190 -11.36 -9.91 -34.14
C GLU A 190 -11.42 -11.18 -33.30
N ALA A 191 -12.63 -11.71 -33.02
CA ALA A 191 -12.77 -12.95 -32.28
C ALA A 191 -12.10 -14.14 -32.99
N GLU A 192 -12.22 -14.24 -34.31
CA GLU A 192 -11.53 -15.26 -35.11
C GLU A 192 -10.01 -15.11 -35.04
N LYS A 193 -9.45 -13.90 -35.13
CA LYS A 193 -8.00 -13.67 -35.00
C LYS A 193 -7.46 -14.11 -33.64
N TRP A 194 -8.18 -13.78 -32.57
CA TRP A 194 -7.82 -14.20 -31.22
C TRP A 194 -7.98 -15.70 -31.03
N ALA A 195 -9.02 -16.33 -31.59
CA ALA A 195 -9.19 -17.77 -31.58
C ALA A 195 -8.03 -18.50 -32.26
N GLU A 196 -7.58 -18.03 -33.44
CA GLU A 196 -6.41 -18.60 -34.11
C GLU A 196 -5.14 -18.47 -33.27
N LYS A 197 -4.98 -17.34 -32.58
CA LYS A 197 -3.86 -17.15 -31.66
C LYS A 197 -3.92 -18.16 -30.52
N TRP A 198 -5.08 -18.30 -29.87
CA TRP A 198 -5.28 -19.24 -28.76
C TRP A 198 -5.01 -20.69 -29.19
N ILE A 199 -5.52 -21.10 -30.36
CA ILE A 199 -5.30 -22.46 -30.90
C ILE A 199 -3.81 -22.70 -31.18
N ARG A 200 -3.12 -21.73 -31.79
CA ARG A 200 -1.71 -21.84 -32.15
C ARG A 200 -0.77 -21.84 -30.94
N GLU A 201 -1.10 -21.08 -29.90
CA GLU A 201 -0.30 -20.95 -28.67
C GLU A 201 -0.65 -22.02 -27.62
N ALA A 202 -1.79 -22.70 -27.77
CA ALA A 202 -2.14 -23.83 -26.94
C ALA A 202 -1.19 -25.00 -27.19
N LEU A 203 -0.77 -25.68 -26.11
CA LEU A 203 0.04 -26.89 -26.21
C LEU A 203 -0.64 -27.97 -27.07
N ARG A 204 -1.97 -28.11 -26.94
CA ARG A 204 -2.84 -28.92 -27.80
C ARG A 204 -4.31 -28.52 -27.59
N VAL A 205 -5.11 -28.60 -28.65
CA VAL A 205 -6.58 -28.53 -28.59
C VAL A 205 -7.14 -29.95 -28.76
N ILE A 206 -7.99 -30.41 -27.82
CA ILE A 206 -8.52 -31.79 -27.81
C ILE A 206 -10.04 -31.81 -27.99
N GLU A 207 -10.77 -31.14 -27.10
CA GLU A 207 -12.23 -31.24 -27.01
C GLU A 207 -12.99 -30.10 -27.68
N PRO A 208 -12.64 -28.81 -27.51
CA PRO A 208 -13.47 -27.74 -28.07
C PRO A 208 -13.26 -27.62 -29.58
N SER A 209 -14.38 -27.52 -30.30
CA SER A 209 -14.40 -27.16 -31.72
C SER A 209 -13.91 -25.71 -31.92
N ARG A 210 -13.47 -25.40 -33.14
CA ARG A 210 -13.07 -24.04 -33.53
C ARG A 210 -14.17 -23.01 -33.23
N ASP A 211 -15.43 -23.35 -33.52
CA ASP A 211 -16.57 -22.47 -33.27
C ASP A 211 -16.82 -22.21 -31.78
N GLU A 212 -16.60 -23.21 -30.92
CA GLU A 212 -16.68 -23.04 -29.47
C GLU A 212 -15.56 -22.13 -28.94
N ILE A 213 -14.36 -22.23 -29.51
CA ILE A 213 -13.24 -21.35 -29.18
C ILE A 213 -13.56 -19.91 -29.59
N ILE A 214 -14.11 -19.69 -30.80
CA ILE A 214 -14.53 -18.36 -31.26
C ILE A 214 -15.61 -17.78 -30.33
N LYS A 215 -16.61 -18.58 -29.95
CA LYS A 215 -17.65 -18.17 -28.99
C LYS A 215 -17.04 -17.82 -27.63
N ALA A 216 -16.10 -18.60 -27.12
CA ALA A 216 -15.42 -18.29 -25.85
C ALA A 216 -14.64 -16.97 -25.92
N VAL A 217 -13.93 -16.73 -27.02
CA VAL A 217 -13.19 -15.47 -27.24
C VAL A 217 -14.13 -14.27 -27.21
N LYS A 218 -15.32 -14.35 -27.81
CA LYS A 218 -16.32 -13.27 -27.75
C LYS A 218 -16.79 -12.89 -26.34
N CYS A 219 -16.57 -13.75 -25.34
CA CYS A 219 -16.88 -13.50 -23.93
C CYS A 219 -15.71 -12.88 -23.13
N THR A 220 -14.54 -12.70 -23.75
CA THR A 220 -13.28 -12.30 -23.08
C THR A 220 -12.95 -10.84 -23.35
#